data_AF-A0A968X6R6-F1
#
_entry.id   AF-A0A968X6R6-F1
#
_cell.length_a   1.000
_cell.length_b   1.000
_cell.length_c   1.000
_cell.angle_alpha   90.00
_cell.angle_beta   90.00
_cell.angle_gamma   90.00
#
_symmetry.space_group_name_H-M   'P 1'
#
loop_
_entity.id
_entity.type
_entity.pdbx_description
1 polymer ?
#
loop_
_entity_poly.entity_id
_entity_poly.type
_entity_poly.pdbx_seq_one_letter_code
_entity_poly.pdbx_strand_id
1 'polypeptide(L)' 'MLLGVLPQYRSAGVDAALIVETLQTAINRGYIGGELGWILENNDEMNKINKLGGGHVYRTYRMY' A
#
# COMPACT_ATOMS: atom_id res chain seq x y z
N MET A 1 -0.27 4.40 -9.38
CA MET A 1 -1.25 3.35 -9.75
C MET A 1 -1.64 2.60 -8.49
N LEU A 2 -2.94 2.46 -8.23
CA LEU A 2 -3.49 1.91 -6.98
C LEU A 2 -3.48 0.37 -6.98
N LEU A 3 -3.79 -0.20 -5.81
CA LEU A 3 -3.88 -1.60 -5.36
C LEU A 3 -4.66 -2.58 -6.28
N GLY A 4 -4.48 -2.51 -7.60
CA GLY A 4 -5.23 -3.28 -8.61
C GLY A 4 -6.62 -2.73 -8.95
N VAL A 5 -6.97 -1.50 -8.55
CA VAL A 5 -8.31 -0.94 -8.77
C VAL A 5 -8.56 -0.59 -10.25
N LEU A 6 -9.65 -1.11 -10.80
CA LEU A 6 -10.09 -0.84 -12.17
C LEU A 6 -10.26 0.68 -12.41
N PRO A 7 -9.91 1.20 -13.59
CA PRO A 7 -9.95 2.64 -13.88
C PRO A 7 -11.25 3.35 -13.49
N GLN A 8 -12.39 2.71 -13.73
CA GLN A 8 -13.73 3.23 -13.44
C GLN A 8 -14.06 3.38 -11.94
N TYR A 9 -13.28 2.75 -11.05
CA TYR A 9 -13.46 2.83 -9.60
C TYR A 9 -12.33 3.57 -8.90
N ARG A 10 -11.40 4.17 -9.66
CA ARG A 10 -10.35 5.02 -9.10
C ARG A 10 -10.99 6.31 -8.56
N SER A 11 -10.42 6.86 -7.50
CA SER A 11 -10.91 8.06 -6.80
C SER A 11 -12.27 7.91 -6.09
N ALA A 12 -12.88 6.74 -6.13
CA ALA A 12 -14.08 6.42 -5.34
C ALA A 12 -13.74 5.97 -3.89
N GLY A 13 -12.47 6.00 -3.51
CA GLY A 13 -11.99 5.61 -2.18
C GLY A 13 -11.91 4.10 -1.92
N VAL A 14 -12.13 3.27 -2.95
CA VAL A 14 -12.11 1.79 -2.86
C VAL A 14 -10.74 1.27 -2.40
N ASP A 15 -9.67 1.83 -2.95
CA ASP A 15 -8.28 1.58 -2.57
C ASP A 15 -8.01 1.90 -1.10
N ALA A 16 -8.46 3.07 -0.64
CA ALA A 16 -8.30 3.48 0.75
C ALA A 16 -9.07 2.56 1.71
N ALA A 17 -10.30 2.18 1.35
CA ALA A 17 -11.12 1.26 2.13
C ALA A 17 -10.45 -0.11 2.27
N LEU A 18 -9.89 -0.66 1.18
CA LEU A 18 -9.16 -1.93 1.20
C LEU A 18 -7.94 -1.88 2.12
N ILE A 19 -7.19 -0.77 2.10
CA ILE A 19 -6.02 -0.58 2.97
C ILE A 19 -6.45 -0.53 4.44
N VAL A 20 -7.45 0.29 4.77
CA VAL A 20 -7.94 0.45 6.14
C VAL A 20 -8.46 -0.88 6.70
N GLU A 21 -9.26 -1.60 5.93
CA GLU A 21 -9.80 -2.91 6.36
C GLU A 21 -8.68 -3.93 6.59
N THR A 22 -7.67 -3.93 5.72
CA THR A 22 -6.49 -4.82 5.85
C THR A 22 -5.70 -4.49 7.12
N LEU A 23 -5.44 -3.20 7.38
CA LEU A 23 -4.72 -2.76 8.57
C LEU A 23 -5.51 -3.07 9.84
N GLN A 24 -6.81 -2.78 9.86
CA GLN A 24 -7.67 -3.06 11.01
C GLN A 24 -7.73 -4.57 11.30
N THR A 25 -7.86 -5.39 10.27
CA THR A 25 -7.83 -6.85 10.39
C THR A 25 -6.48 -7.33 10.93
N ALA A 26 -5.37 -6.77 10.45
CA ALA A 26 -4.04 -7.12 10.93
C ALA A 26 -3.86 -6.78 12.43
N ILE A 27 -4.27 -5.58 12.83
CA ILE A 27 -4.23 -5.13 14.23
C ILE A 27 -5.09 -6.05 15.12
N ASN A 28 -6.32 -6.35 14.69
CA ASN A 28 -7.24 -7.20 15.45
C ASN A 28 -6.73 -8.63 15.62
N ARG A 29 -5.89 -9.11 14.70
CA ARG A 29 -5.23 -10.43 14.78
C ARG A 29 -3.89 -10.40 15.52
N GLY A 30 -3.48 -9.25 16.05
CA GLY A 30 -2.25 -9.10 16.83
C GLY A 30 -0.98 -9.02 15.98
N TYR A 31 -1.08 -8.74 14.67
CA TYR A 31 0.09 -8.46 13.86
C TYR A 31 0.68 -7.10 14.27
N ILE A 32 1.99 -7.06 14.50
CA ILE A 32 2.74 -5.86 14.92
C ILE A 32 3.38 -5.10 13.76
N GLY A 33 3.20 -5.60 12.53
CA GLY A 33 3.78 -5.04 11.33
C GLY A 33 3.50 -5.91 10.11
N GLY A 34 3.94 -5.45 8.95
CA GLY A 34 3.82 -6.16 7.68
C GLY A 34 4.70 -5.52 6.61
N GLU A 35 4.79 -6.16 5.46
CA GLU A 35 5.43 -5.59 4.27
C GLU A 35 4.39 -5.32 3.18
N LEU A 36 4.59 -4.26 2.41
CA LEU A 36 3.76 -3.94 1.23
C LEU A 36 4.31 -4.59 -0.06
N GLY A 37 5.30 -5.47 0.08
CA GLY A 37 6.00 -6.10 -1.04
C GLY A 37 6.74 -5.08 -1.90
N TRP A 38 6.67 -5.25 -3.22
CA TRP A 38 7.35 -4.39 -4.17
C TRP A 38 6.42 -3.29 -4.69
N ILE A 39 6.78 -2.04 -4.41
CA ILE A 39 6.14 -0.84 -4.95
C ILE A 39 7.05 -0.24 -6.03
N LEU A 40 6.48 0.10 -7.19
CA LEU A 40 7.21 0.85 -8.22
C LEU A 40 7.65 2.22 -7.68
N GLU A 41 8.88 2.63 -7.97
CA GLU A 41 9.45 3.89 -7.47
C GLU A 41 8.63 5.12 -7.91
N ASN A 42 8.06 5.08 -9.11
CA ASN A 42 7.21 6.16 -9.66
C ASN A 42 5.72 6.06 -9.24
N ASN A 43 5.40 5.19 -8.29
CA ASN A 43 4.05 5.06 -7.77
C ASN A 43 3.85 5.94 -6.53
N ASP A 44 3.80 7.25 -6.74
CA ASP A 44 3.80 8.26 -5.68
C ASP A 44 2.71 8.03 -4.62
N GLU A 45 1.52 7.63 -5.04
CA GLU A 45 0.39 7.35 -4.14
C GLU A 45 0.70 6.20 -3.16
N MET A 46 1.15 5.05 -3.67
CA MET A 46 1.48 3.90 -2.82
C MET A 46 2.72 4.17 -1.95
N ASN A 47 3.70 4.89 -2.48
CA ASN A 47 4.87 5.30 -1.70
C ASN A 47 4.50 6.26 -0.56
N LYS A 48 3.54 7.17 -0.78
CA LYS A 48 3.02 8.06 0.25
C LYS A 48 2.26 7.29 1.32
N ILE A 49 1.41 6.34 0.94
CA ILE A 49 0.69 5.45 1.87
C ILE A 49 1.68 4.66 2.72
N ASN A 50 2.72 4.07 2.12
CA ASN A 50 3.77 3.35 2.84
C ASN A 50 4.42 4.23 3.91
N LYS A 51 4.81 5.46 3.55
CA LYS A 51 5.42 6.43 4.49
C LYS A 51 4.46 6.83 5.61
N LEU A 52 3.20 7.11 5.30
CA LEU A 52 2.18 7.48 6.29
C LEU A 52 1.91 6.35 7.29
N GLY A 53 1.98 5.09 6.82
CA GLY A 53 1.86 3.90 7.66
C GLY A 53 3.12 3.56 8.49
N GLY A 54 4.15 4.42 8.46
CA GLY A 54 5.42 4.18 9.17
C GLY A 54 6.34 3.18 8.47
N GLY A 55 6.05 2.80 7.23
CA GLY A 55 6.87 1.89 6.44
C GLY A 55 8.18 2.51 5.96
N HIS A 56 9.20 1.67 5.81
CA HIS A 56 10.52 2.05 5.36
C HIS A 56 10.92 1.24 4.12
N VAL A 57 11.48 1.91 3.11
CA VAL A 57 12.00 1.24 1.90
C VAL A 57 13.30 0.52 2.26
N TYR A 58 13.25 -0.81 2.33
CA TYR A 58 14.41 -1.62 2.73
C TYR A 58 15.32 -2.02 1.56
N ARG A 59 14.77 -2.13 0.33
CA ARG A 59 15.50 -2.45 -0.91
C ARG A 59 14.88 -1.75 -2.11
N THR A 60 15.73 -1.36 -3.05
CA THR A 60 15.34 -0.85 -4.37
C THR A 60 15.91 -1.74 -5.45
N TYR A 61 15.04 -2.29 -6.31
CA TYR A 61 15.42 -3.15 -7.42
C TYR A 61 15.39 -2.35 -8.74
N ARG A 62 16.44 -2.50 -9.55
CA ARG A 62 16.51 -1.94 -10.92
C ARG A 62 16.45 -3.10 -11.91
N MET A 63 15.54 -3.03 -12.87
CA MET A 63 15.41 -4.00 -13.96
C MET A 63 15.84 -3.31 -15.25
N TYR A 64 16.69 -3.99 -16.03
CA TYR A 64 17.22 -3.53 -17.32
C TYR A 64 16.93 -4.58 -18.39
#